data_AF-A0A963ET57-F1
#
_entry.id   AF-A0A963ET57-F1
#
_cell.length_a   1.000
_cell.length_b   1.000
_cell.length_c   1.000
_cell.angle_alpha   90.00
_cell.angle_beta   90.00
_cell.angle_gamma   90.00
#
_symmetry.space_group_name_H-M   'P 1'
#
loop_
_entity.id
_entity.type
_entity.pdbx_description
1 polymer ?
#
loop_
_entity_poly.entity_id
_entity_poly.type
_entity_poly.pdbx_seq_one_letter_code
_entity_poly.pdbx_strand_id
1 'polypeptide(L)'
;MIKLPVAPLFAALGLAVLAGCSDNSSNAKAVVPPISDNTYQADVVWTEYGIPHVTADDWGSLGYGSGYVAAQANYCVVMRAIVDGNGDSARYFGADGDLDLDLVMKLFNDEQAAQRMFDAFPEFLQQNLTGYAAGLNRYLADTGVDNLAEGDEGCRGAPWVRQVDALDIVQRVHKQILR
;
A
#
# COMPACT_ATOMS: atom_id res chain seq x y z
N MET A 1 -30.11 -43.49 43.28
CA MET A 1 -31.58 -43.59 43.33
C MET A 1 -32.08 -42.66 44.42
N ILE A 2 -33.03 -41.76 44.09
CA ILE A 2 -33.98 -41.07 44.99
C ILE A 2 -33.37 -39.97 45.89
N LYS A 3 -33.89 -38.75 46.08
CA LYS A 3 -34.90 -37.84 45.48
C LYS A 3 -34.62 -36.47 46.15
N LEU A 4 -34.87 -35.36 45.45
CA LEU A 4 -34.81 -33.98 45.98
C LEU A 4 -35.80 -33.74 47.14
N PRO A 5 -35.63 -32.63 47.87
CA PRO A 5 -36.77 -31.75 48.10
C PRO A 5 -36.51 -30.28 47.75
N VAL A 6 -37.63 -29.58 47.62
CA VAL A 6 -37.88 -28.31 46.92
C VAL A 6 -37.86 -27.12 47.91
N ALA A 7 -37.50 -25.97 47.34
CA ALA A 7 -37.46 -24.56 47.79
C ALA A 7 -38.36 -24.07 48.96
N PRO A 8 -38.07 -22.86 49.51
CA PRO A 8 -38.82 -21.69 49.04
C PRO A 8 -38.06 -20.34 48.96
N LEU A 9 -38.39 -19.59 47.91
CA LEU A 9 -38.80 -18.17 47.84
C LEU A 9 -38.37 -17.19 48.96
N PHE A 10 -37.61 -16.13 48.63
CA PHE A 10 -37.82 -14.75 49.12
C PHE A 10 -37.11 -13.73 48.21
N ALA A 11 -37.82 -12.63 47.92
CA ALA A 11 -37.47 -11.55 47.00
C ALA A 11 -36.49 -10.53 47.59
N ALA A 12 -35.67 -9.87 46.76
CA ALA A 12 -35.17 -8.52 47.06
C ALA A 12 -34.61 -7.80 45.81
N LEU A 13 -35.19 -6.61 45.57
CA LEU A 13 -34.59 -5.36 45.07
C LEU A 13 -33.61 -5.40 43.87
N GLY A 14 -34.12 -4.99 42.70
CA GLY A 14 -33.31 -4.59 41.56
C GLY A 14 -32.64 -3.23 41.80
N LEU A 15 -31.31 -3.23 41.79
CA LEU A 15 -30.46 -2.04 41.76
C LEU A 15 -30.17 -1.67 40.30
N ALA A 16 -30.42 -0.42 39.93
CA ALA A 16 -30.04 0.14 38.64
C ALA A 16 -28.51 0.23 38.51
N VAL A 17 -27.96 -0.24 37.40
CA VAL A 17 -26.60 0.09 36.96
C VAL A 17 -26.67 0.55 35.51
N LEU A 18 -26.42 1.84 35.31
CA LEU A 18 -26.08 2.45 34.02
C LEU A 18 -24.68 1.97 33.65
N ALA A 19 -24.57 0.96 32.79
CA ALA A 19 -23.32 0.60 32.13
C ALA A 19 -23.26 1.35 30.79
N GLY A 20 -22.55 2.48 30.78
CA GLY A 20 -22.08 3.10 29.55
C GLY A 20 -20.89 2.31 29.03
N CYS A 21 -21.03 1.70 27.85
CA CYS A 21 -19.91 1.18 27.08
C CYS A 21 -19.65 2.14 25.90
N SER A 22 -18.65 2.99 26.08
CA SER A 22 -17.96 3.68 24.99
C SER A 22 -16.84 2.77 24.53
N ASP A 23 -17.14 1.84 23.61
CA ASP A 23 -16.10 1.11 22.88
C ASP A 23 -15.85 1.82 21.55
N ASN A 24 -14.98 2.83 21.60
CA ASN A 24 -14.38 3.42 20.42
C ASN A 24 -13.19 2.54 19.99
N SER A 25 -13.48 1.35 19.45
CA SER A 25 -12.47 0.58 18.70
C SER A 25 -12.53 1.01 17.23
N SER A 26 -11.93 2.15 16.91
CA SER A 26 -11.57 2.46 15.54
C SER A 26 -10.43 1.54 15.11
N ASN A 27 -10.76 0.27 14.85
CA ASN A 27 -10.03 -0.56 13.90
C ASN A 27 -10.28 0.06 12.52
N ALA A 28 -9.58 1.17 12.24
CA ALA A 28 -9.39 1.62 10.89
C ALA A 28 -8.53 0.57 10.19
N LYS A 29 -9.18 -0.50 9.71
CA LYS A 29 -8.62 -1.29 8.61
C LYS A 29 -8.32 -0.26 7.51
N ALA A 30 -7.06 -0.19 7.08
CA ALA A 30 -6.71 0.51 5.86
C ALA A 30 -7.73 0.10 4.80
N VAL A 31 -8.54 1.06 4.35
CA VAL A 31 -9.46 0.83 3.25
C VAL A 31 -8.57 0.75 2.02
N VAL A 32 -8.07 -0.45 1.74
CA VAL A 32 -7.48 -0.74 0.44
C VAL A 32 -8.66 -0.70 -0.53
N PRO A 33 -8.73 0.30 -1.44
CA PRO A 33 -9.80 0.32 -2.42
C PRO A 33 -9.80 -1.01 -3.18
N PRO A 34 -10.98 -1.61 -3.44
CA PRO A 34 -11.05 -2.82 -4.25
C PRO A 34 -10.33 -2.55 -5.57
N ILE A 35 -9.54 -3.51 -6.05
CA ILE A 35 -8.98 -3.49 -7.41
C ILE A 35 -10.20 -3.33 -8.32
N SER A 36 -10.42 -2.11 -8.83
CA SER A 36 -11.54 -1.80 -9.70
C SER A 36 -11.48 -2.72 -10.92
N ASP A 37 -12.64 -3.20 -11.39
CA ASP A 37 -12.83 -3.97 -12.64
C ASP A 37 -12.44 -3.18 -13.92
N ASN A 38 -11.56 -2.19 -13.82
CA ASN A 38 -10.83 -1.66 -14.95
C ASN A 38 -9.92 -2.78 -15.44
N THR A 39 -10.39 -3.53 -16.43
CA THR A 39 -9.57 -4.49 -17.16
C THR A 39 -8.50 -3.70 -17.91
N TYR A 40 -7.38 -3.44 -17.24
CA TYR A 40 -6.18 -2.91 -17.87
C TYR A 40 -5.69 -3.89 -18.93
N GLN A 41 -5.32 -3.38 -20.10
CA GLN A 41 -4.84 -4.21 -21.20
C GLN A 41 -3.59 -3.61 -21.83
N ALA A 42 -2.45 -4.28 -21.64
CA ALA A 42 -1.18 -3.86 -22.20
C ALA A 42 -0.47 -5.05 -22.85
N ASP A 43 0.08 -4.82 -24.03
CA ASP A 43 0.96 -5.75 -24.72
C ASP A 43 2.41 -5.42 -24.38
N VAL A 44 3.18 -6.44 -24.00
CA VAL A 44 4.59 -6.30 -23.65
C VAL A 44 5.44 -7.15 -24.59
N VAL A 45 6.36 -6.51 -25.31
CA VAL A 45 7.37 -7.17 -26.12
C VAL A 45 8.74 -6.93 -25.51
N TRP A 46 9.50 -7.99 -25.27
CA TRP A 46 10.86 -7.91 -24.75
C TRP A 46 11.87 -8.03 -25.88
N THR A 47 12.87 -7.15 -25.89
CA THR A 47 14.02 -7.23 -26.79
C THR A 47 15.26 -7.74 -26.06
N GLU A 48 16.40 -7.79 -26.76
CA GLU A 48 17.68 -8.19 -26.18
C GLU A 48 17.99 -7.36 -24.91
N TYR A 49 18.73 -7.97 -23.98
CA TYR A 49 19.05 -7.40 -22.66
C TYR A 49 17.84 -7.19 -21.74
N GLY A 50 16.66 -7.71 -22.09
CA GLY A 50 15.47 -7.60 -21.25
C GLY A 50 14.89 -6.18 -21.24
N ILE A 51 14.88 -5.50 -22.39
CA ILE A 51 14.26 -4.18 -22.53
C ILE A 51 12.78 -4.36 -22.90
N PRO A 52 11.82 -3.93 -22.04
CA PRO A 52 10.40 -4.06 -22.34
C PRO A 52 9.91 -2.89 -23.21
N HIS A 53 9.08 -3.23 -24.21
CA HIS A 53 8.27 -2.29 -24.97
C HIS A 53 6.80 -2.51 -24.61
N VAL A 54 6.19 -1.54 -23.94
CA VAL A 54 4.79 -1.61 -23.48
C VAL A 54 3.92 -0.81 -24.44
N THR A 55 2.88 -1.43 -24.99
CA THR A 55 1.87 -0.81 -25.84
C THR A 55 0.49 -0.97 -25.20
N ALA A 56 -0.35 0.06 -25.25
CA ALA A 56 -1.71 0.02 -24.76
C ALA A 56 -2.57 1.09 -25.47
N ASP A 57 -3.89 0.92 -25.44
CA ASP A 57 -4.85 1.82 -26.09
C ASP A 57 -5.25 3.03 -25.21
N ASP A 58 -4.90 3.00 -23.93
CA ASP A 58 -5.18 4.07 -22.97
C ASP A 58 -4.04 4.25 -21.96
N TRP A 59 -4.03 5.41 -21.30
CA TRP A 59 -2.95 5.78 -20.39
C TRP A 59 -2.90 4.96 -19.10
N GLY A 60 -4.06 4.52 -18.60
CA GLY A 60 -4.14 3.65 -17.42
C GLY A 60 -3.56 2.28 -17.71
N SER A 61 -3.94 1.68 -18.83
CA SER A 61 -3.37 0.41 -19.30
C SER A 61 -1.87 0.53 -19.61
N LEU A 62 -1.42 1.63 -20.22
CA LEU A 62 0.02 1.88 -20.42
C LEU A 62 0.77 1.94 -19.09
N GLY A 63 0.19 2.65 -18.10
CA GLY A 63 0.69 2.70 -16.75
C GLY A 63 0.79 1.31 -16.12
N TYR A 64 -0.27 0.52 -16.24
CA TYR A 64 -0.35 -0.85 -15.74
C TYR A 64 0.73 -1.77 -16.28
N GLY A 65 0.88 -1.82 -17.61
CA GLY A 65 1.96 -2.59 -18.23
C GLY A 65 3.34 -2.11 -17.80
N SER A 66 3.54 -0.79 -17.73
CA SER A 66 4.81 -0.17 -17.29
C SER A 66 5.15 -0.50 -15.84
N GLY A 67 4.18 -0.47 -14.94
CA GLY A 67 4.34 -0.83 -13.53
C GLY A 67 4.70 -2.31 -13.37
N TYR A 68 4.00 -3.19 -14.10
CA TYR A 68 4.24 -4.63 -14.04
C TYR A 68 5.65 -5.01 -14.53
N VAL A 69 6.10 -4.48 -15.67
CA VAL A 69 7.44 -4.79 -16.19
C VAL A 69 8.55 -4.15 -15.34
N ALA A 70 8.31 -2.97 -14.77
CA ALA A 70 9.24 -2.35 -13.83
C ALA A 70 9.41 -3.20 -12.56
N ALA A 71 8.31 -3.78 -12.06
CA ALA A 71 8.34 -4.70 -10.93
C ALA A 71 9.09 -6.00 -11.25
N GLN A 72 8.86 -6.60 -12.43
CA GLN A 72 9.56 -7.81 -12.84
C GLN A 72 11.08 -7.67 -12.79
N ALA A 73 11.60 -6.49 -13.12
CA ALA A 73 13.03 -6.23 -13.08
C ALA A 73 13.54 -5.79 -11.69
N ASN A 74 12.79 -4.95 -10.97
CA ASN A 74 13.32 -4.19 -9.83
C ASN A 74 12.32 -3.96 -8.69
N TYR A 75 11.37 -4.87 -8.45
CA TYR A 75 10.30 -4.67 -7.46
C TYR A 75 10.79 -4.18 -6.08
N CYS A 76 11.77 -4.86 -5.48
CA CYS A 76 12.26 -4.52 -4.15
C CYS A 76 12.92 -3.15 -4.09
N VAL A 77 13.66 -2.76 -5.13
CA VAL A 77 14.27 -1.43 -5.27
C VAL A 77 13.19 -0.35 -5.39
N VAL A 78 12.14 -0.60 -6.18
CA VAL A 78 11.01 0.34 -6.30
C VAL A 78 10.31 0.51 -4.96
N MET A 79 10.03 -0.58 -4.25
CA MET A 79 9.36 -0.54 -2.95
C MET A 79 10.21 0.18 -1.88
N ARG A 80 11.53 0.01 -1.88
CA ARG A 80 12.46 0.78 -1.04
C ARG A 80 12.37 2.28 -1.36
N ALA A 81 12.33 2.65 -2.64
CA ALA A 81 12.18 4.06 -3.04
C ALA A 81 10.82 4.67 -2.65
N ILE A 82 9.77 3.85 -2.53
CA ILE A 82 8.47 4.28 -1.99
C ILE A 82 8.60 4.55 -0.48
N VAL A 83 9.29 3.68 0.27
CA VAL A 83 9.57 3.93 1.69
C VAL A 83 10.29 5.27 1.90
N ASP A 84 11.32 5.55 1.09
CA ASP A 84 12.00 6.85 1.10
C ASP A 84 11.03 8.00 0.81
N GLY A 85 10.25 7.89 -0.27
CA GLY A 85 9.30 8.93 -0.68
C GLY A 85 8.23 9.25 0.37
N ASN A 86 7.87 8.24 1.17
CA ASN A 86 6.91 8.34 2.26
C ASN A 86 7.55 8.84 3.57
N GLY A 87 8.88 8.96 3.62
CA GLY A 87 9.63 9.35 4.80
C GLY A 87 9.54 8.33 5.94
N ASP A 88 9.63 7.04 5.62
CA ASP A 88 9.59 5.95 6.60
C ASP A 88 10.91 5.13 6.63
N SER A 89 11.99 5.65 6.06
CA SER A 89 13.24 4.90 5.89
C SER A 89 13.88 4.55 7.24
N ALA A 90 13.95 5.48 8.20
CA ALA A 90 14.48 5.23 9.54
C ALA A 90 13.61 4.21 10.31
N ARG A 91 12.30 4.18 10.05
CA ARG A 91 11.38 3.21 10.64
C ARG A 91 11.65 1.78 10.17
N TYR A 92 11.89 1.59 8.87
CA TYR A 92 11.98 0.26 8.28
C TYR A 92 13.42 -0.25 8.12
N PHE A 93 14.38 0.65 7.95
CA PHE A 93 15.79 0.31 7.70
C PHE A 93 16.71 0.64 8.88
N GLY A 94 16.21 1.32 9.91
CA GLY A 94 16.98 1.63 11.11
C GLY A 94 18.20 2.48 10.79
N ALA A 95 19.39 1.97 11.09
CA ALA A 95 20.66 2.67 10.85
C ALA A 95 20.98 2.86 9.36
N ASP A 96 20.38 2.05 8.48
CA ASP A 96 20.51 2.18 7.03
C ASP A 96 19.45 3.13 6.43
N GLY A 97 18.56 3.69 7.25
CA GLY A 97 17.62 4.74 6.87
C GLY A 97 18.20 6.15 7.04
N ASP A 98 17.43 7.15 6.63
CA ASP A 98 17.83 8.56 6.66
C ASP A 98 16.75 9.40 7.36
N LEU A 99 17.02 9.78 8.61
CA LEU A 99 16.09 10.56 9.43
C LEU A 99 15.93 12.00 8.91
N ASP A 100 16.97 12.57 8.32
CA ASP A 100 16.93 13.93 7.78
C ASP A 100 16.06 13.95 6.51
N LEU A 101 16.23 12.95 5.64
CA LEU A 101 15.33 12.74 4.50
C LEU A 101 13.90 12.49 4.96
N ASP A 102 13.69 11.61 5.94
CA ASP A 102 12.36 11.29 6.47
C ASP A 102 11.63 12.56 6.95
N LEU A 103 12.34 13.46 7.66
CA LEU A 103 11.78 14.74 8.09
C LEU A 103 11.33 15.61 6.91
N VAL A 104 12.17 15.73 5.88
CA VAL A 104 11.84 16.51 4.67
C VAL A 104 10.64 15.90 3.95
N MET A 105 10.60 14.57 3.80
CA MET A 105 9.48 13.89 3.15
C MET A 105 8.20 13.98 3.97
N LYS A 106 8.24 13.83 5.30
CA LYS A 106 7.04 14.05 6.13
C LYS A 106 6.52 15.49 6.07
N LEU A 107 7.39 16.48 5.81
CA LEU A 107 7.01 17.89 5.68
C LEU A 107 6.43 18.25 4.30
N PHE A 108 7.01 17.71 3.21
CA PHE A 108 6.65 18.12 1.84
C PHE A 108 5.88 17.06 1.03
N ASN A 109 5.93 15.79 1.47
CA ASN A 109 5.25 14.64 0.87
C ASN A 109 4.14 14.07 1.76
N ASP A 110 3.53 14.85 2.65
CA ASP A 110 2.36 14.35 3.37
C ASP A 110 1.22 13.94 2.41
N GLU A 111 0.28 13.13 2.89
CA GLU A 111 -0.81 12.59 2.07
C GLU A 111 -1.66 13.70 1.43
N GLN A 112 -1.87 14.83 2.13
CA GLN A 112 -2.64 15.94 1.59
C GLN A 112 -1.89 16.68 0.47
N ALA A 113 -0.57 16.83 0.61
CA ALA A 113 0.29 17.39 -0.42
C ALA A 113 0.32 16.47 -1.65
N ALA A 114 0.48 15.16 -1.44
CA ALA A 114 0.40 14.14 -2.49
C ALA A 114 -0.94 14.20 -3.23
N GLN A 115 -2.06 14.25 -2.51
CA GLN A 115 -3.39 14.35 -3.09
C GLN A 115 -3.57 15.63 -3.91
N ARG A 116 -3.18 16.80 -3.37
CA ARG A 116 -3.25 18.07 -4.10
C ARG A 116 -2.42 18.05 -5.38
N MET A 117 -1.24 17.42 -5.36
CA MET A 117 -0.41 17.24 -6.56
C MET A 117 -1.09 16.31 -7.57
N PHE A 118 -1.62 15.17 -7.11
CA PHE A 118 -2.32 14.21 -7.96
C PHE A 118 -3.53 14.84 -8.66
N ASP A 119 -4.37 15.56 -7.90
CA ASP A 119 -5.56 16.25 -8.42
C ASP A 119 -5.22 17.35 -9.43
N ALA A 120 -4.04 17.95 -9.31
CA ALA A 120 -3.56 18.99 -10.22
C ALA A 120 -2.99 18.43 -11.53
N PHE A 121 -2.69 17.12 -11.59
CA PHE A 121 -2.20 16.51 -12.83
C PHE A 121 -3.29 16.40 -13.89
N PRO A 122 -2.94 16.49 -15.19
CA PRO A 122 -3.86 16.16 -16.26
C PRO A 122 -4.40 14.73 -16.11
N GLU A 123 -5.62 14.48 -16.57
CA GLU A 123 -6.31 13.19 -16.43
C GLU A 123 -5.46 12.02 -16.95
N PHE A 124 -4.79 12.18 -18.09
CA PHE A 124 -3.94 11.12 -18.65
C PHE A 124 -2.84 10.67 -17.69
N LEU A 125 -2.27 11.60 -16.90
CA LEU A 125 -1.21 11.29 -15.95
C LEU A 125 -1.79 10.66 -14.68
N GLN A 126 -2.96 11.13 -14.21
CA GLN A 126 -3.68 10.48 -13.11
C GLN A 126 -4.01 9.02 -13.44
N GLN A 127 -4.53 8.76 -14.65
CA GLN A 127 -4.78 7.42 -15.17
C GLN A 127 -3.51 6.59 -15.21
N ASN A 128 -2.42 7.14 -15.77
CA ASN A 128 -1.14 6.43 -15.89
C ASN A 128 -0.53 6.05 -14.53
N LEU A 129 -0.48 6.97 -13.57
CA LEU A 129 0.06 6.72 -12.23
C LEU A 129 -0.79 5.69 -11.47
N THR A 130 -2.12 5.76 -11.60
CA THR A 130 -3.05 4.77 -11.04
C THR A 130 -2.80 3.39 -11.64
N GLY A 131 -2.69 3.32 -12.96
CA GLY A 131 -2.34 2.10 -13.68
C GLY A 131 -1.00 1.53 -13.21
N TYR A 132 0.03 2.37 -13.09
CA TYR A 132 1.37 1.97 -12.65
C TYR A 132 1.35 1.31 -11.26
N ALA A 133 0.66 1.92 -10.31
CA ALA A 133 0.46 1.32 -8.98
C ALA A 133 -0.26 -0.04 -9.07
N ALA A 134 -1.32 -0.13 -9.88
CA ALA A 134 -2.02 -1.39 -10.12
C ALA A 134 -1.12 -2.47 -10.78
N GLY A 135 -0.20 -2.08 -11.66
CA GLY A 135 0.79 -2.96 -12.28
C GLY A 135 1.81 -3.51 -11.27
N LEU A 136 2.32 -2.67 -10.37
CA LEU A 136 3.17 -3.11 -9.24
C LEU A 136 2.43 -4.11 -8.35
N ASN A 137 1.17 -3.81 -8.01
CA ASN A 137 0.34 -4.66 -7.17
C ASN A 137 0.01 -6.00 -7.85
N ARG A 138 -0.20 -5.99 -9.17
CA ARG A 138 -0.38 -7.22 -9.95
C ARG A 138 0.85 -8.10 -9.87
N TYR A 139 2.06 -7.53 -10.03
CA TYR A 139 3.29 -8.30 -9.88
C TYR A 139 3.43 -8.93 -8.50
N LEU A 140 3.14 -8.17 -7.44
CA LEU A 140 3.15 -8.69 -6.07
C LEU A 140 2.16 -9.85 -5.91
N ALA A 141 0.95 -9.73 -6.46
CA ALA A 141 -0.08 -10.76 -6.40
C ALA A 141 0.31 -12.03 -7.16
N ASP A 142 0.89 -11.88 -8.36
CA ASP A 142 1.34 -13.01 -9.19
C ASP A 142 2.57 -13.71 -8.59
N THR A 143 3.51 -12.93 -8.05
CA THR A 143 4.77 -13.45 -7.48
C THR A 143 4.55 -14.06 -6.11
N GLY A 144 3.76 -13.41 -5.26
CA GLY A 144 3.62 -13.74 -3.84
C GLY A 144 4.83 -13.29 -3.02
N VAL A 145 4.58 -12.88 -1.78
CA VAL A 145 5.61 -12.33 -0.87
C VAL A 145 6.78 -13.28 -0.61
N ASP A 146 6.51 -14.59 -0.65
CA ASP A 146 7.50 -15.63 -0.37
C ASP A 146 8.49 -15.85 -1.52
N ASN A 147 8.15 -15.41 -2.74
CA ASN A 147 8.99 -15.58 -3.93
C ASN A 147 9.74 -14.30 -4.33
N LEU A 148 9.63 -13.23 -3.54
CA LEU A 148 10.37 -12.00 -3.79
C LEU A 148 11.89 -12.22 -3.69
N ALA A 149 12.67 -11.31 -4.27
CA ALA A 149 14.12 -11.38 -4.27
C ALA A 149 14.70 -11.41 -2.85
N GLU A 150 15.77 -12.18 -2.67
CA GLU A 150 16.61 -12.23 -1.48
C GLU A 150 17.92 -11.45 -1.70
N GLY A 151 18.75 -11.35 -0.67
CA GLY A 151 20.03 -10.63 -0.71
C GLY A 151 19.88 -9.15 -0.33
N ASP A 152 20.96 -8.39 -0.51
CA ASP A 152 21.08 -7.01 -0.02
C ASP A 152 20.03 -6.06 -0.62
N GLU A 153 19.69 -6.27 -1.90
CA GLU A 153 18.62 -5.53 -2.61
C GLU A 153 17.27 -6.26 -2.60
N GLY A 154 17.20 -7.38 -1.88
CA GLY A 154 15.99 -8.18 -1.71
C GLY A 154 15.02 -7.60 -0.70
N CYS A 155 13.78 -8.07 -0.75
CA CYS A 155 12.70 -7.63 0.13
C CYS A 155 11.78 -8.76 0.59
N ARG A 156 12.19 -10.03 0.38
CA ARG A 156 11.45 -11.18 0.89
C ARG A 156 11.26 -11.09 2.40
N GLY A 157 10.02 -11.21 2.85
CA GLY A 157 9.65 -11.13 4.28
C GLY A 157 9.77 -9.73 4.89
N ALA A 158 10.07 -8.71 4.09
CA ALA A 158 10.27 -7.37 4.62
C ALA A 158 8.93 -6.69 4.95
N PRO A 159 8.79 -6.03 6.13
CA PRO A 159 7.50 -5.53 6.62
C PRO A 159 6.97 -4.32 5.84
N TRP A 160 7.79 -3.72 4.99
CA TRP A 160 7.44 -2.59 4.13
C TRP A 160 6.95 -3.03 2.74
N VAL A 161 6.95 -4.32 2.42
CA VAL A 161 6.30 -4.84 1.22
C VAL A 161 4.78 -4.84 1.45
N ARG A 162 4.07 -4.08 0.62
CA ARG A 162 2.62 -3.93 0.66
C ARG A 162 2.09 -3.56 -0.72
N GLN A 163 0.77 -3.59 -0.87
CA GLN A 163 0.14 -2.90 -1.99
C GLN A 163 0.34 -1.39 -1.88
N VAL A 164 0.42 -0.74 -3.04
CA VAL A 164 0.65 0.69 -3.19
C VAL A 164 -0.46 1.33 -4.01
N ASP A 165 -0.64 2.64 -3.86
CA ASP A 165 -1.59 3.41 -4.66
C ASP A 165 -0.89 4.48 -5.50
N ALA A 166 -1.67 5.30 -6.20
CA ALA A 166 -1.11 6.37 -7.02
C ALA A 166 -0.37 7.43 -6.19
N LEU A 167 -0.78 7.68 -4.94
CA LEU A 167 -0.14 8.67 -4.08
C LEU A 167 1.26 8.22 -3.65
N ASP A 168 1.45 6.92 -3.37
CA ASP A 168 2.78 6.35 -3.15
C ASP A 168 3.72 6.63 -4.34
N ILE A 169 3.20 6.53 -5.57
CA ILE A 169 3.98 6.84 -6.78
C ILE A 169 4.26 8.34 -6.89
N VAL A 170 3.28 9.20 -6.57
CA VAL A 170 3.48 10.65 -6.55
C VAL A 170 4.55 11.04 -5.53
N GLN A 171 4.49 10.51 -4.32
CA GLN A 171 5.47 10.77 -3.26
C GLN A 171 6.87 10.31 -3.68
N ARG A 172 7.00 9.08 -4.21
CA ARG A 172 8.25 8.56 -4.77
C ARG A 172 8.82 9.49 -5.85
N VAL A 173 7.99 9.97 -6.78
CA VAL A 173 8.44 10.84 -7.88
C VAL A 173 8.78 12.24 -7.37
N HIS A 174 7.99 12.81 -6.47
CA HIS A 174 8.24 14.14 -5.91
C HIS A 174 9.56 14.20 -5.13
N LYS A 175 9.94 13.11 -4.45
CA LYS A 175 11.27 12.97 -3.82
C LYS A 175 12.43 13.24 -4.79
N GLN A 176 12.29 12.93 -6.08
CA GLN A 176 13.33 13.18 -7.08
C GLN A 176 13.49 14.67 -7.43
N ILE A 177 12.48 15.49 -7.14
CA ILE A 177 12.47 16.93 -7.33
C ILE A 177 13.07 17.63 -6.09
N LEU A 178 12.80 17.09 -4.89
CA LEU A 178 13.20 17.63 -3.58
C LEU A 178 14.65 17.30 -3.18
N ARG A 179 15.59 17.37 -4.13
CA ARG A 179 17.00 16.97 -3.95
C ARG A 179 17.64 17.44 -2.65
#